data_AF-A0A2R5L797-F1
#
_entry.id   AF-A0A2R5L797-F1
#
_cell.length_a   1.000
_cell.length_b   1.000
_cell.length_c   1.000
_cell.angle_alpha   90.00
_cell.angle_beta   90.00
_cell.angle_gamma   90.00
#
_symmetry.space_group_name_H-M   'P 1'
#
loop_
_entity.id
_entity.type
_entity.pdbx_description
1 polymer ?
#
loop_
_entity_poly.entity_id
_entity_poly.type
_entity_poly.pdbx_seq_one_letter_code
_entity_poly.pdbx_strand_id
1 'polypeptide(L)'
;LATLLTCCLLVCVVPSQGQDCKSTNTEAWKAVSGPGGGNLWLLRSTSSSARKCVSVEAPNESEGSWTEKKLKMKYKSESQGKTVEKELPVTANGNELKTTVGGNDVTAQLLFDNDKCFVTKSPLGVDLWQHSSEGNTPNECCKKEFEKQSEGKGTEDLQSGCS
;
A
#
# COMPACT_ATOMS: atom_id res chain seq x y z
N LEU A 1 -34.41 41.02 -40.38
CA LEU A 1 -33.67 39.74 -40.44
C LEU A 1 -32.74 39.68 -39.23
N ALA A 2 -32.99 38.79 -38.27
CA ALA A 2 -32.14 38.60 -37.11
C ALA A 2 -31.54 37.19 -37.18
N THR A 3 -30.24 37.10 -37.44
CA THR A 3 -29.50 35.84 -37.54
C THR A 3 -28.89 35.56 -36.16
N LEU A 4 -29.57 34.75 -35.35
CA LEU A 4 -29.06 34.24 -34.07
C LEU A 4 -28.11 33.08 -34.36
N LEU A 5 -26.81 33.37 -34.31
CA LEU A 5 -25.73 32.40 -34.44
C LEU A 5 -25.53 31.68 -33.09
N THR A 6 -26.40 30.72 -32.78
CA THR A 6 -26.30 29.90 -31.58
C THR A 6 -25.23 28.82 -31.80
N CYS A 7 -23.98 29.14 -31.47
CA CYS A 7 -22.86 28.22 -31.52
C CYS A 7 -22.94 27.24 -30.33
N CYS A 8 -23.51 26.05 -30.57
CA CYS A 8 -23.51 24.96 -29.60
C CYS A 8 -22.07 24.48 -29.33
N LEU A 9 -21.47 24.98 -28.25
CA LEU A 9 -20.29 24.40 -27.62
C LEU A 9 -20.67 23.03 -27.03
N LEU A 10 -20.68 22.00 -27.89
CA LEU A 10 -20.66 20.60 -27.47
C LEU A 10 -19.27 20.32 -26.90
N VAL A 11 -19.11 20.53 -25.59
CA VAL A 11 -17.96 20.02 -24.84
C VAL A 11 -18.10 18.50 -24.83
N CYS A 12 -17.37 17.81 -25.71
CA CYS A 12 -17.19 16.37 -25.65
C CYS A 12 -16.50 16.02 -24.32
N VAL A 13 -17.28 15.76 -23.28
CA VAL A 13 -16.83 15.02 -22.11
C VAL A 13 -16.60 13.58 -22.57
N VAL A 14 -15.37 13.29 -22.99
CA VAL A 14 -14.92 11.92 -23.19
C VAL A 14 -14.89 11.31 -21.78
N PRO A 15 -15.73 10.31 -21.46
CA PRO A 15 -15.56 9.60 -20.21
C PRO A 15 -14.15 9.01 -20.24
N SER A 16 -13.30 9.39 -19.28
CA SER A 16 -12.02 8.72 -19.12
C SER A 16 -12.34 7.23 -19.02
N GLN A 17 -11.81 6.41 -19.93
CA GLN A 17 -11.87 4.97 -19.80
C GLN A 17 -11.07 4.64 -18.55
N GLY A 18 -11.74 4.60 -17.39
CA GLY A 18 -11.11 4.22 -16.14
C GLY A 18 -10.59 2.81 -16.34
N GLN A 19 -9.28 2.62 -16.22
CA GLN A 19 -8.75 1.27 -16.12
C GLN A 19 -9.49 0.57 -14.98
N ASP A 20 -10.18 -0.54 -15.30
CA ASP A 20 -10.78 -1.41 -14.31
C ASP A 20 -9.65 -1.99 -13.45
N CYS A 21 -9.47 -1.44 -12.26
CA CYS A 21 -8.50 -1.93 -11.29
C CYS A 21 -8.99 -3.28 -10.76
N LYS A 22 -8.34 -4.36 -11.19
CA LYS A 22 -8.59 -5.72 -10.71
C LYS A 22 -7.41 -6.18 -9.88
N SER A 23 -7.70 -6.81 -8.75
CA SER A 23 -6.65 -7.43 -7.92
C SER A 23 -6.04 -8.60 -8.69
N THR A 24 -4.71 -8.69 -8.72
CA THR A 24 -3.97 -9.82 -9.30
C THR A 24 -3.95 -11.02 -8.36
N ASN A 25 -4.12 -10.77 -7.06
CA ASN A 25 -4.01 -11.78 -6.04
C ASN A 25 -5.00 -11.60 -4.88
N THR A 26 -5.24 -12.70 -4.17
CA THR A 26 -5.98 -12.73 -2.91
C THR A 26 -5.17 -13.34 -1.76
N GLU A 27 -4.01 -13.92 -2.03
CA GLU A 27 -3.12 -14.49 -1.03
C GLU A 27 -2.13 -13.44 -0.54
N ALA A 28 -2.17 -13.12 0.74
CA ALA A 28 -1.42 -12.00 1.28
C ALA A 28 0.10 -12.21 1.26
N TRP A 29 0.56 -13.46 1.37
CA TRP A 29 1.99 -13.75 1.24
C TRP A 29 2.51 -13.42 -0.17
N LYS A 30 1.71 -13.64 -1.23
CA LYS A 30 2.10 -13.35 -2.61
C LYS A 30 2.23 -11.84 -2.83
N ALA A 31 1.31 -11.06 -2.27
CA ALA A 31 1.37 -9.59 -2.33
C ALA A 31 2.62 -9.03 -1.64
N VAL A 32 3.06 -9.65 -0.53
CA VAL A 32 4.28 -9.22 0.16
C VAL A 32 5.54 -9.69 -0.59
N SER A 33 5.59 -10.95 -1.05
CA SER A 33 6.74 -11.47 -1.80
C SER A 33 6.92 -10.78 -3.16
N GLY A 34 5.84 -10.38 -3.82
CA GLY A 34 5.88 -9.85 -5.18
C GLY A 34 6.57 -10.81 -6.19
N PRO A 35 6.93 -10.33 -7.39
CA PRO A 35 7.52 -11.15 -8.44
C PRO A 35 9.00 -11.57 -8.21
N GLY A 36 9.58 -11.28 -7.05
CA GLY A 36 10.98 -11.64 -6.76
C GLY A 36 11.55 -11.16 -5.42
N GLY A 37 10.70 -10.84 -4.44
CA GLY A 37 11.09 -10.25 -3.16
C GLY A 37 11.49 -8.77 -3.25
N GLY A 38 12.29 -8.33 -2.29
CA GLY A 38 12.89 -6.98 -2.28
C GLY A 38 12.26 -6.04 -1.25
N ASN A 39 12.54 -4.74 -1.35
CA ASN A 39 12.04 -3.78 -0.37
C ASN A 39 10.64 -3.30 -0.74
N LEU A 40 9.73 -3.37 0.24
CA LEU A 40 8.43 -2.73 0.24
C LEU A 40 8.49 -1.46 1.07
N TRP A 41 7.82 -0.41 0.61
CA TRP A 41 7.66 0.85 1.33
C TRP A 41 6.21 1.03 1.73
N LEU A 42 5.99 1.41 2.98
CA LEU A 42 4.69 1.91 3.41
C LEU A 42 4.59 3.36 2.95
N LEU A 43 3.85 3.61 1.88
CA LEU A 43 3.74 4.95 1.29
C LEU A 43 2.74 5.80 2.06
N ARG A 44 1.59 5.21 2.41
CA ARG A 44 0.49 5.91 3.09
C ARG A 44 -0.17 5.03 4.13
N SER A 45 -0.66 5.66 5.19
CA SER A 45 -1.48 4.99 6.20
C SER A 45 -2.56 5.93 6.73
N THR A 46 -3.68 5.37 7.18
CA THR A 46 -4.66 6.08 8.01
C THR A 46 -4.40 5.92 9.51
N SER A 47 -3.40 5.13 9.91
CA SER A 47 -3.03 4.95 11.31
C SER A 47 -2.27 6.18 11.80
N SER A 48 -2.75 6.81 12.88
CA SER A 48 -2.03 7.91 13.54
C SER A 48 -0.75 7.47 14.26
N SER A 49 -0.48 6.16 14.31
CA SER A 49 0.74 5.58 14.89
C SER A 49 1.71 5.05 13.85
N ALA A 50 1.41 5.22 12.56
CA ALA A 50 2.30 4.83 11.49
C ALA A 50 3.61 5.63 11.56
N ARG A 51 4.74 4.93 11.41
CA ARG A 51 6.06 5.55 11.46
C ARG A 51 6.51 5.98 10.07
N LYS A 52 7.31 7.05 10.00
CA LYS A 52 7.95 7.49 8.76
C LYS A 52 9.02 6.53 8.28
N CYS A 53 9.22 6.52 6.97
CA CYS A 53 10.25 5.75 6.27
C CYS A 53 10.17 4.25 6.55
N VAL A 54 8.95 3.74 6.79
CA VAL A 54 8.76 2.31 7.01
C VAL A 54 9.08 1.58 5.71
N SER A 55 10.02 0.65 5.80
CA SER A 55 10.34 -0.29 4.73
C SER A 55 10.43 -1.71 5.28
N VAL A 56 9.99 -2.69 4.51
CA VAL A 56 10.11 -4.11 4.86
C VAL A 56 10.83 -4.83 3.74
N GLU A 57 11.86 -5.61 4.09
CA GLU A 57 12.50 -6.52 3.15
C GLU A 57 11.67 -7.80 3.05
N ALA A 58 10.99 -7.96 1.92
CA ALA A 58 10.22 -9.14 1.57
C ALA A 58 11.15 -10.26 1.08
N PRO A 59 10.90 -11.51 1.50
CA PRO A 59 11.72 -12.63 1.11
C PRO A 59 11.43 -12.99 -0.35
N ASN A 60 12.45 -13.46 -1.06
CA ASN A 60 12.29 -14.00 -2.40
C ASN A 60 11.85 -15.46 -2.30
N GLU A 61 10.53 -15.69 -2.24
CA GLU A 61 9.96 -17.03 -2.20
C GLU A 61 8.94 -17.23 -3.32
N SER A 62 9.18 -18.25 -4.13
CA SER A 62 8.38 -18.59 -5.31
C SER A 62 7.29 -19.63 -5.03
N GLU A 63 7.37 -20.37 -3.91
CA GLU A 63 6.42 -21.45 -3.58
C GLU A 63 6.22 -21.60 -2.06
N GLY A 64 4.98 -21.58 -1.58
CA GLY A 64 4.65 -22.03 -0.22
C GLY A 64 3.59 -21.21 0.53
N SER A 65 3.21 -21.71 1.70
CA SER A 65 2.42 -20.97 2.71
C SER A 65 3.39 -20.36 3.74
N TRP A 66 3.17 -19.11 4.15
CA TRP A 66 3.97 -18.50 5.22
C TRP A 66 3.44 -18.90 6.59
N THR A 67 3.94 -20.03 7.10
CA THR A 67 3.65 -20.44 8.48
C THR A 67 4.24 -19.47 9.49
N GLU A 68 5.50 -19.04 9.31
CA GLU A 68 6.11 -17.89 9.99
C GLU A 68 7.38 -17.45 9.23
N LYS A 69 7.55 -16.13 9.05
CA LYS A 69 8.75 -15.50 8.47
C LYS A 69 9.16 -14.31 9.32
N LYS A 70 10.47 -14.08 9.45
CA LYS A 70 10.99 -12.87 10.08
C LYS A 70 11.38 -11.88 9.01
N LEU A 71 10.60 -10.81 8.87
CA LEU A 71 10.86 -9.76 7.90
C LEU A 71 11.70 -8.66 8.53
N LYS A 72 12.68 -8.12 7.78
CA LYS A 72 13.49 -7.01 8.25
C LYS A 72 12.75 -5.70 7.99
N MET A 73 12.24 -5.08 9.05
CA MET A 73 11.59 -3.79 9.01
C MET A 73 12.57 -2.67 9.38
N LYS A 74 12.53 -1.56 8.64
CA LYS A 74 13.24 -0.31 8.98
C LYS A 74 12.24 0.83 9.10
N TYR A 75 12.54 1.82 9.93
CA TYR A 75 11.77 3.08 10.00
C TYR A 75 12.63 4.20 10.60
N LYS A 76 12.23 5.46 10.40
CA LYS A 76 12.90 6.62 11.02
C LYS A 76 12.32 6.86 12.41
N SER A 77 13.17 6.80 13.44
CA SER A 77 12.78 7.13 14.81
C SER A 77 12.60 8.63 14.97
N GLU A 78 11.43 9.07 15.41
CA GLU A 78 11.16 10.50 15.65
C GLU A 78 11.98 11.05 16.80
N SER A 79 12.19 10.27 17.87
CA SER A 79 12.94 10.70 19.04
C SER A 79 14.44 10.81 18.80
N GLN A 80 14.97 10.06 17.84
CA GLN A 80 16.41 9.97 17.58
C GLN A 80 16.83 10.53 16.22
N GLY A 81 15.87 10.77 15.31
CA GLY A 81 16.14 11.14 13.92
C GLY A 81 16.88 10.07 13.09
N LYS A 82 17.09 8.88 13.65
CA LYS A 82 17.90 7.80 13.06
C LYS A 82 17.03 6.65 12.56
N THR A 83 17.53 5.94 11.55
CA THR A 83 16.93 4.68 11.09
C THR A 83 17.08 3.60 12.17
N VAL A 84 15.97 2.95 12.50
CA VAL A 84 15.91 1.79 13.39
C VAL A 84 15.55 0.58 12.56
N GLU A 85 16.23 -0.55 12.80
CA GLU A 85 15.94 -1.84 12.19
C GLU A 85 15.35 -2.80 13.23
N LYS A 86 14.36 -3.60 12.84
CA LYS A 86 13.74 -4.64 13.67
C LYS A 86 13.38 -5.86 12.83
N GLU A 87 13.42 -7.03 13.44
CA GLU A 87 12.76 -8.22 12.87
C GLU A 87 11.29 -8.22 13.24
N LEU A 88 10.43 -8.50 12.28
CA LEU A 88 8.99 -8.57 12.42
C LEU A 88 8.54 -10.00 12.10
N PRO A 89 8.04 -10.78 13.06
CA PRO A 89 7.46 -12.08 12.77
C PRO A 89 6.14 -11.88 12.01
N VAL A 90 6.00 -12.52 10.86
CA VAL A 90 4.82 -12.43 10.00
C VAL A 90 4.39 -13.84 9.63
N THR A 91 3.12 -14.14 9.85
CA THR A 91 2.46 -15.34 9.32
C THR A 91 1.42 -14.90 8.29
N ALA A 92 1.15 -15.74 7.30
CA ALA A 92 0.11 -15.46 6.31
C ALA A 92 -0.83 -16.67 6.17
N ASN A 93 -2.12 -16.39 6.11
CA ASN A 93 -3.14 -17.41 5.88
C ASN A 93 -4.23 -16.84 4.96
N GLY A 94 -4.33 -17.35 3.75
CA GLY A 94 -5.23 -16.79 2.73
C GLY A 94 -4.94 -15.31 2.51
N ASN A 95 -5.94 -14.46 2.68
CA ASN A 95 -5.82 -13.02 2.52
C ASN A 95 -5.40 -12.27 3.80
N GLU A 96 -4.96 -12.96 4.85
CA GLU A 96 -4.54 -12.32 6.11
C GLU A 96 -3.02 -12.40 6.31
N LEU A 97 -2.44 -11.32 6.83
CA LEU A 97 -1.11 -11.25 7.44
C LEU A 97 -1.29 -11.04 8.94
N LYS A 98 -0.56 -11.80 9.76
CA LYS A 98 -0.55 -11.61 11.21
C LYS A 98 0.85 -11.29 11.68
N THR A 99 0.97 -10.31 12.55
CA THR A 99 2.25 -9.87 13.11
C THR A 99 2.06 -9.23 14.47
N THR A 100 3.14 -8.93 15.18
CA THR A 100 3.11 -8.21 16.45
C THR A 100 3.76 -6.84 16.29
N VAL A 101 2.98 -5.77 16.48
CA VAL A 101 3.46 -4.39 16.42
C VAL A 101 3.30 -3.74 17.80
N GLY A 102 4.41 -3.27 18.37
CA GLY A 102 4.40 -2.63 19.69
C GLY A 102 3.93 -3.54 20.82
N GLY A 103 4.12 -4.87 20.67
CA GLY A 103 3.69 -5.87 21.65
C GLY A 103 2.22 -6.31 21.51
N ASN A 104 1.50 -5.82 20.51
CA ASN A 104 0.12 -6.23 20.24
C ASN A 104 0.05 -7.02 18.93
N ASP A 105 -0.74 -8.09 18.93
CA ASP A 105 -1.01 -8.84 17.72
C ASP A 105 -1.95 -8.05 16.81
N VAL A 106 -1.56 -7.99 15.54
CA VAL A 106 -2.26 -7.26 14.48
C VAL A 106 -2.47 -8.21 13.33
N THR A 107 -3.74 -8.37 12.95
CA THR A 107 -4.13 -9.04 11.71
C THR A 107 -4.48 -7.97 10.67
N ALA A 108 -3.77 -7.99 9.55
CA ALA A 108 -4.04 -7.15 8.38
C ALA A 108 -4.63 -8.01 7.26
N GLN A 109 -5.75 -7.58 6.70
CA GLN A 109 -6.39 -8.20 5.55
C GLN A 109 -5.91 -7.53 4.25
N LEU A 110 -5.53 -8.33 3.26
CA LEU A 110 -5.27 -7.88 1.90
C LEU A 110 -6.59 -7.50 1.23
N LEU A 111 -6.68 -6.24 0.78
CA LEU A 111 -7.84 -5.71 0.06
C LEU A 111 -7.63 -5.65 -1.46
N PHE A 112 -6.39 -5.40 -1.89
CA PHE A 112 -6.02 -5.28 -3.29
C PHE A 112 -4.52 -5.50 -3.47
N ASP A 113 -4.15 -6.12 -4.58
CA ASP A 113 -2.78 -6.34 -5.02
C ASP A 113 -2.72 -6.19 -6.54
N ASN A 114 -1.63 -5.66 -7.09
CA ASN A 114 -1.36 -5.66 -8.52
C ASN A 114 0.10 -5.96 -8.88
N ASP A 115 0.78 -6.72 -8.02
CA ASP A 115 2.19 -7.12 -8.09
C ASP A 115 3.21 -5.98 -7.91
N LYS A 116 2.76 -4.72 -7.99
CA LYS A 116 3.58 -3.51 -7.83
C LYS A 116 3.34 -2.85 -6.47
N CYS A 117 2.13 -2.98 -5.97
CA CYS A 117 1.68 -2.40 -4.72
C CYS A 117 0.48 -3.18 -4.23
N PHE A 118 0.16 -2.98 -2.96
CA PHE A 118 -1.00 -3.61 -2.35
C PHE A 118 -1.58 -2.72 -1.25
N VAL A 119 -2.85 -2.96 -0.95
CA VAL A 119 -3.59 -2.25 0.09
C VAL A 119 -4.00 -3.26 1.15
N THR A 120 -3.68 -2.97 2.41
CA THR A 120 -4.13 -3.79 3.55
C THR A 120 -5.00 -2.99 4.50
N LYS A 121 -5.79 -3.69 5.30
CA LYS A 121 -6.60 -3.12 6.37
C LYS A 121 -6.43 -3.91 7.65
N SER A 122 -6.15 -3.21 8.74
CA SER A 122 -6.05 -3.77 10.08
C SER A 122 -6.88 -2.93 11.07
N PRO A 123 -6.99 -3.33 12.34
CA PRO A 123 -7.58 -2.47 13.37
C PRO A 123 -6.88 -1.10 13.53
N LEU A 124 -5.63 -0.98 13.09
CA LEU A 124 -4.86 0.27 13.18
C LEU A 124 -5.19 1.25 12.03
N GLY A 125 -5.64 0.74 10.88
CA GLY A 125 -5.89 1.57 9.72
C GLY A 125 -5.86 0.83 8.40
N VAL A 126 -5.89 1.61 7.32
CA VAL A 126 -5.64 1.16 5.96
C VAL A 126 -4.25 1.61 5.56
N ASP A 127 -3.49 0.72 4.92
CA ASP A 127 -2.11 0.95 4.52
C ASP A 127 -1.95 0.73 3.01
N LEU A 128 -1.21 1.62 2.35
CA LEU A 128 -0.76 1.47 0.96
C LEU A 128 0.73 1.14 0.97
N TRP A 129 1.04 -0.05 0.47
CA TRP A 129 2.39 -0.57 0.33
C TRP A 129 2.80 -0.59 -1.15
N GLN A 130 4.07 -0.33 -1.44
CA GLN A 130 4.59 -0.36 -2.80
C GLN A 130 5.99 -0.97 -2.85
N HIS A 131 6.28 -1.75 -3.88
CA HIS A 131 7.64 -2.21 -4.14
C HIS A 131 8.55 -1.02 -4.48
N SER A 132 9.70 -0.95 -3.82
CA SER A 132 10.69 0.13 -3.99
C SER A 132 11.17 0.32 -5.43
N SER A 133 11.10 -0.71 -6.27
CA SER A 133 11.41 -0.63 -7.71
C SER A 133 10.48 0.31 -8.49
N GLU A 134 9.28 0.59 -7.98
CA GLU A 134 8.30 1.49 -8.60
C GLU A 134 8.47 2.96 -8.16
N GLY A 135 9.41 3.24 -7.24
CA GLY A 135 9.63 4.57 -6.69
C GLY A 135 8.56 4.99 -5.67
N ASN A 136 8.49 6.30 -5.36
CA ASN A 136 7.63 6.85 -4.30
C ASN A 136 6.24 7.30 -4.79
N THR A 137 5.96 7.22 -6.09
CA THR A 137 4.64 7.62 -6.61
C THR A 137 3.72 6.40 -6.59
N PRO A 138 2.61 6.42 -5.84
CA PRO A 138 1.69 5.29 -5.80
C PRO A 138 1.13 4.97 -7.19
N ASN A 139 1.11 3.69 -7.55
CA ASN A 139 0.36 3.22 -8.71
C ASN A 139 -1.12 3.66 -8.61
N GLU A 140 -1.70 4.08 -9.73
CA GLU A 140 -3.06 4.65 -9.77
C GLU A 140 -4.12 3.69 -9.21
N CYS A 141 -4.00 2.38 -9.43
CA CYS A 141 -4.98 1.42 -8.92
C CYS A 141 -4.90 1.22 -7.40
N CYS A 142 -3.70 1.06 -6.85
CA CYS A 142 -3.55 0.99 -5.39
C CYS A 142 -3.94 2.30 -4.72
N LYS A 143 -3.66 3.45 -5.36
CA LYS A 143 -4.11 4.76 -4.89
C LYS A 143 -5.63 4.82 -4.83
N LYS A 144 -6.33 4.45 -5.92
CA LYS A 144 -7.80 4.44 -5.96
C LYS A 144 -8.40 3.53 -4.89
N GLU A 145 -7.88 2.30 -4.75
CA GLU A 145 -8.40 1.40 -3.73
C GLU A 145 -8.10 1.92 -2.32
N PHE A 146 -6.90 2.45 -2.05
CA PHE A 146 -6.59 3.07 -0.77
C PHE A 146 -7.52 4.23 -0.45
N GLU A 147 -7.76 5.15 -1.40
CA GLU A 147 -8.66 6.30 -1.23
C GLU A 147 -10.10 5.86 -0.94
N LYS A 148 -10.59 4.86 -1.67
CA LYS A 148 -11.90 4.23 -1.42
C LYS A 148 -11.99 3.63 -0.01
N GLN A 149 -10.93 2.98 0.47
CA GLN A 149 -10.92 2.31 1.77
C GLN A 149 -10.63 3.26 2.94
N SER A 150 -10.05 4.43 2.66
CA SER A 150 -9.68 5.47 3.62
C SER A 150 -10.68 6.63 3.67
N GLU A 151 -11.81 6.55 2.96
CA GLU A 151 -12.80 7.61 2.87
C GLU A 151 -13.18 8.15 4.26
N GLY A 152 -13.07 9.47 4.43
CA GLY A 152 -13.36 10.17 5.69
C GLY A 152 -12.28 10.08 6.76
N LYS A 153 -11.10 9.51 6.47
CA LYS A 153 -9.97 9.40 7.42
C LYS A 153 -8.81 10.31 7.00
N GLY A 154 -8.05 10.79 8.00
CA GLY A 154 -6.77 11.44 7.75
C GLY A 154 -5.76 10.44 7.18
N THR A 155 -4.95 10.88 6.23
CA THR A 155 -3.89 10.07 5.60
C THR A 155 -2.57 10.82 5.66
N GLU A 156 -1.48 10.12 5.93
CA GLU A 156 -0.13 10.70 5.90
C GLU A 156 0.71 10.11 4.77
N ASP A 157 1.55 10.93 4.13
CA ASP A 157 2.65 10.48 3.28
C ASP A 157 3.86 10.15 4.16
N LEU A 158 4.17 8.86 4.24
CA LEU A 158 5.16 8.32 5.16
C LEU A 158 6.57 8.26 4.56
N GLN A 159 6.75 8.52 3.27
CA GLN A 159 8.06 8.51 2.60
C GLN A 159 8.66 9.90 2.38
N SER A 160 7.91 10.96 2.71
CA SER A 160 8.44 12.33 2.68
C SER A 160 9.61 12.51 3.66
N GLY A 161 10.80 12.85 3.14
CA GLY A 161 12.00 13.13 3.93
C GLY A 161 12.81 11.90 4.37
N CYS A 162 12.70 10.81 3.61
CA CYS A 162 13.40 9.54 3.86
C CYS A 162 14.73 9.36 3.11
N SER A 163 15.25 10.44 2.50
CA SER A 163 16.57 10.53 1.86
C SER A 163 17.72 10.58 2.86
#